data_AF-A0A1M6HG78-F1
#
_entry.id   AF-A0A1M6HG78-F1
#
_cell.length_a   1.000
_cell.length_b   1.000
_cell.length_c   1.000
_cell.angle_alpha   90.00
_cell.angle_beta   90.00
_cell.angle_gamma   90.00
#
_symmetry.space_group_name_H-M   'P 1'
#
loop_
_entity.id
_entity.type
_entity.pdbx_description
1 polymer ?
#
loop_
_entity_poly.entity_id
_entity_poly.type
_entity_poly.pdbx_seq_one_letter_code
_entity_poly.pdbx_strand_id
1 'polypeptide(L)'
;MRQLGSLLGACMAGILVFNVWGKIAGTYGVFGGWLAGFAIISLAWSINHWVGVIYNKEGAAVVDQGLGIAIAGTAMGVFNGAPFAAAVPTLVLCILGGITGGIVAGIVMDAVNKPAVQTERKEVNL
;
A
#
# COMPACT_ATOMS: atom_id res chain seq x y z
N MET A 1 -4.92 14.97 15.22
CA MET A 1 -4.58 13.55 15.44
C MET A 1 -4.56 12.72 14.15
N ARG A 2 -5.56 12.82 13.26
CA ARG A 2 -5.65 12.01 12.02
C ARG A 2 -4.42 12.09 11.10
N GLN A 3 -3.89 13.30 10.88
CA GLN A 3 -2.70 13.51 10.04
C GLN A 3 -1.42 12.94 10.68
N LEU A 4 -1.33 12.99 12.01
CA LEU A 4 -0.19 12.44 12.76
C LEU A 4 -0.18 10.91 12.68
N GLY A 5 -1.33 10.25 12.85
CA GLY A 5 -1.45 8.80 12.64
C GLY A 5 -1.03 8.39 11.23
N SER A 6 -1.53 9.12 10.22
CA SER A 6 -1.21 8.84 8.81
C SER A 6 0.28 8.98 8.52
N LEU A 7 0.92 10.02 9.06
CA LEU A 7 2.37 10.20 8.98
C LEU A 7 3.12 9.04 9.62
N LEU A 8 2.74 8.63 10.84
CA LEU A 8 3.40 7.55 11.57
C LEU A 8 3.22 6.19 10.86
N GLY A 9 2.03 5.91 10.33
CA GLY A 9 1.75 4.70 9.55
C GLY A 9 2.55 4.61 8.26
N ALA A 10 2.67 5.73 7.54
CA ALA A 10 3.51 5.84 6.34
C ALA A 10 5.00 5.66 6.66
N CYS A 11 5.50 6.32 7.72
CA CYS A 11 6.88 6.17 8.18
C CYS A 11 7.20 4.72 8.60
N MET A 12 6.31 4.08 9.37
CA MET A 12 6.45 2.69 9.80
C MET A 12 6.56 1.74 8.59
N ALA A 13 5.67 1.87 7.61
CA ALA A 13 5.72 1.04 6.41
C ALA A 13 7.05 1.21 5.64
N GLY A 14 7.51 2.45 5.47
CA GLY A 14 8.81 2.74 4.86
C GLY A 14 9.99 2.12 5.63
N ILE A 15 10.01 2.27 6.96
CA ILE A 15 11.07 1.70 7.82
C ILE A 15 11.12 0.18 7.67
N LEU A 16 9.98 -0.51 7.69
CA LEU A 16 9.94 -1.97 7.55
C LEU A 16 10.48 -2.41 6.18
N VAL A 17 10.05 -1.77 5.10
CA VAL A 17 10.51 -2.11 3.74
C VAL A 17 12.03 -1.91 3.61
N PHE A 18 12.56 -0.74 3.98
CA PHE A 18 13.97 -0.43 3.72
C PHE A 18 14.96 -1.01 4.75
N ASN A 19 14.52 -1.35 5.97
CA ASN A 19 15.43 -1.92 7.00
C ASN A 19 15.30 -3.44 7.19
N VAL A 20 14.20 -4.06 6.74
CA VAL A 20 13.94 -5.48 6.97
C VAL A 20 13.94 -6.28 5.67
N TRP A 21 13.29 -5.77 4.61
CA TRP A 21 13.12 -6.54 3.37
C TRP A 21 14.45 -7.02 2.79
N GLY A 22 15.42 -6.10 2.64
CA GLY A 22 16.73 -6.42 2.06
C GLY A 22 17.48 -7.51 2.83
N LYS A 23 17.29 -7.62 4.15
CA LYS A 23 17.92 -8.66 4.98
C LYS A 23 17.32 -10.04 4.69
N ILE A 24 15.99 -10.14 4.59
CA ILE A 24 15.31 -11.41 4.30
C ILE A 24 15.59 -11.84 2.86
N ALA A 25 15.51 -10.90 1.90
CA ALA A 25 15.82 -11.15 0.51
C ALA A 25 17.30 -11.52 0.28
N GLY A 26 18.22 -10.89 1.02
CA GLY A 26 19.64 -11.22 0.96
C GLY A 26 19.95 -12.65 1.42
N THR A 27 19.23 -13.17 2.42
CA THR A 27 19.42 -14.53 2.95
C THR A 27 18.80 -15.61 2.06
N TYR A 28 17.59 -15.38 1.54
CA TYR A 28 16.82 -16.41 0.84
C TYR A 28 16.57 -16.10 -0.65
N GLY A 29 17.31 -15.13 -1.22
CA GLY A 29 17.21 -14.72 -2.61
C GLY A 29 15.80 -14.25 -3.01
N VAL A 30 15.37 -14.61 -4.21
CA VAL A 30 14.05 -14.23 -4.76
C VAL A 30 12.91 -14.72 -3.87
N PHE A 31 13.01 -15.94 -3.34
CA PHE A 31 12.02 -16.48 -2.40
C PHE A 31 11.93 -15.63 -1.14
N GLY A 32 13.09 -15.22 -0.60
CA GLY A 32 13.15 -14.27 0.52
C GLY A 32 12.48 -12.94 0.22
N GLY A 33 12.63 -12.44 -1.01
CA GLY A 33 11.95 -11.23 -1.47
C GLY A 33 10.43 -11.37 -1.44
N TRP A 34 9.89 -12.48 -1.94
CA TRP A 34 8.44 -12.75 -1.87
C TRP A 34 7.93 -12.94 -0.45
N LEU A 35 8.67 -13.67 0.39
CA LEU A 35 8.33 -13.87 1.80
C LEU A 35 8.33 -12.54 2.57
N ALA A 36 9.36 -11.71 2.34
CA ALA A 36 9.46 -10.37 2.93
C ALA A 36 8.30 -9.48 2.47
N GLY A 37 7.98 -9.50 1.18
CA GLY A 37 6.84 -8.77 0.64
C GLY A 37 5.53 -9.19 1.29
N PHE A 38 5.26 -10.49 1.37
CA PHE A 38 4.06 -10.98 2.04
C PHE A 38 4.02 -10.56 3.51
N ALA A 39 5.05 -10.85 4.29
CA ALA A 39 5.05 -10.61 5.73
C ALA A 39 5.02 -9.11 6.09
N ILE A 40 5.88 -8.30 5.46
CA ILE A 40 6.01 -6.88 5.77
C ILE A 40 4.77 -6.11 5.27
N ILE A 41 4.35 -6.35 4.03
CA ILE A 41 3.25 -5.58 3.44
C ILE A 41 1.92 -5.96 4.08
N SER A 42 1.66 -7.25 4.35
CA SER A 42 0.41 -7.65 5.03
C SER A 42 0.33 -7.08 6.46
N LEU A 43 1.41 -7.16 7.23
CA LEU A 43 1.46 -6.60 8.58
C LEU A 43 1.26 -5.08 8.58
N ALA A 44 2.02 -4.36 7.75
CA ALA A 44 1.89 -2.91 7.64
C ALA A 44 0.48 -2.51 7.16
N TRP A 45 -0.09 -3.26 6.21
CA TRP A 45 -1.44 -3.03 5.70
C TRP A 45 -2.49 -3.23 6.79
N SER A 46 -2.39 -4.29 7.60
CA SER A 46 -3.31 -4.52 8.73
C SER A 46 -3.24 -3.37 9.74
N ILE A 47 -2.05 -2.91 10.10
CA ILE A 47 -1.92 -1.78 11.02
C ILE A 47 -2.47 -0.49 10.40
N ASN A 48 -2.17 -0.22 9.13
CA ASN A 48 -2.57 1.03 8.49
C ASN A 48 -4.06 1.08 8.14
N HIS A 49 -4.66 0.00 7.68
CA HIS A 49 -6.02 -0.01 7.14
C HIS A 49 -7.03 -0.76 8.00
N TRP A 50 -6.63 -1.84 8.69
CA TRP A 50 -7.55 -2.55 9.59
C TRP A 50 -7.65 -1.88 10.96
N VAL A 51 -6.51 -1.53 11.56
CA VAL A 51 -6.47 -0.76 12.81
C VAL A 51 -6.75 0.73 12.54
N GLY A 52 -6.55 1.19 11.30
CA GLY A 52 -6.92 2.54 10.88
C GLY A 52 -5.91 3.63 11.25
N VAL A 53 -4.62 3.28 11.35
CA VAL A 53 -3.56 4.25 11.62
C VAL A 53 -3.46 5.30 10.51
N ILE A 54 -3.58 4.89 9.24
CA ILE A 54 -3.72 5.83 8.13
C ILE A 54 -5.20 6.12 7.89
N TYR A 55 -5.55 7.39 7.93
CA TYR A 55 -6.91 7.82 7.68
C TYR A 55 -7.21 7.77 6.18
N ASN A 56 -8.18 6.94 5.81
CA ASN A 56 -8.77 6.90 4.49
C ASN A 56 -10.23 7.33 4.55
N LYS A 57 -10.69 8.01 3.50
CA LYS A 57 -12.14 8.27 3.34
C LYS A 57 -12.84 6.95 3.05
N GLU A 58 -14.06 6.82 3.54
CA GLU A 58 -14.91 5.67 3.24
C GLU A 58 -15.11 5.55 1.72
N GLY A 59 -14.93 4.33 1.19
CA GLY A 59 -14.99 4.06 -0.25
C GLY A 59 -13.77 4.49 -1.07
N ALA A 60 -12.71 5.03 -0.46
CA ALA A 60 -11.47 5.37 -1.19
C ALA A 60 -10.57 4.15 -1.39
N ALA A 61 -9.83 4.12 -2.51
CA ALA A 61 -8.80 3.13 -2.75
C ALA A 61 -7.60 3.32 -1.79
N VAL A 62 -7.18 2.25 -1.12
CA VAL A 62 -6.13 2.21 -0.09
C VAL A 62 -4.72 2.05 -0.69
N VAL A 63 -4.28 3.05 -1.45
CA VAL A 63 -2.95 3.11 -2.12
C VAL A 63 -1.95 4.04 -1.39
N ASP A 64 -2.43 4.68 -0.34
CA ASP A 64 -1.75 5.63 0.56
C ASP A 64 -0.51 5.05 1.27
N GLN A 65 -0.51 3.78 1.69
CA GLN A 65 0.70 3.14 2.22
C GLN A 65 1.83 3.08 1.18
N GLY A 66 1.49 2.79 -0.08
CA GLY A 66 2.45 2.69 -1.18
C GLY A 66 3.14 4.02 -1.45
N LEU A 67 2.42 5.14 -1.35
CA LEU A 67 2.99 6.47 -1.45
C LEU A 67 4.01 6.74 -0.33
N GLY A 68 3.68 6.36 0.91
CA GLY A 68 4.61 6.48 2.04
C GLY A 68 5.93 5.74 1.81
N ILE A 69 5.85 4.50 1.32
CA ILE A 69 7.03 3.69 0.98
C ILE A 69 7.82 4.34 -0.18
N ALA A 70 7.16 4.84 -1.22
CA ALA A 70 7.83 5.49 -2.35
C ALA A 70 8.60 6.76 -1.91
N ILE A 71 7.99 7.57 -1.04
CA ILE A 71 8.63 8.76 -0.47
C ILE A 71 9.85 8.36 0.37
N ALA A 72 9.70 7.36 1.25
CA ALA A 72 10.80 6.89 2.09
C ALA A 72 12.00 6.40 1.27
N GLY A 73 11.76 5.59 0.24
CA GLY A 73 12.83 5.07 -0.63
C GLY A 73 13.52 6.16 -1.44
N THR A 74 12.73 7.08 -1.99
CA THR A 74 13.27 8.21 -2.76
C THR A 74 14.10 9.14 -1.87
N ALA A 75 13.57 9.52 -0.71
CA ALA A 75 14.28 10.35 0.25
C ALA A 75 15.57 9.69 0.74
N MET A 76 15.53 8.41 1.08
CA MET A 76 16.71 7.64 1.47
C MET A 76 17.78 7.64 0.36
N GLY A 77 17.41 7.41 -0.90
CA GLY A 77 18.34 7.44 -2.02
C GLY A 77 18.97 8.83 -2.23
N VAL A 78 18.14 9.88 -2.26
CA VAL A 78 18.59 11.26 -2.47
C VAL A 78 19.48 11.74 -1.33
N PHE A 79 19.12 11.46 -0.08
CA PHE A 79 19.93 11.84 1.09
C PHE A 79 21.25 11.07 1.17
N ASN A 80 21.33 9.88 0.54
CA ASN A 80 22.57 9.15 0.35
C ASN A 80 23.35 9.56 -0.93
N GLY A 81 22.95 10.66 -1.59
CA GLY A 81 23.69 11.25 -2.71
C GLY A 81 23.29 10.74 -4.09
N ALA A 82 22.28 9.87 -4.21
CA ALA A 82 21.78 9.46 -5.52
C ALA A 82 21.00 10.60 -6.19
N PRO A 83 21.14 10.82 -7.51
CA PRO A 83 20.33 11.82 -8.21
C PRO A 83 18.87 11.39 -8.21
N PHE A 84 17.95 12.31 -7.89
CA PHE A 84 16.50 12.05 -7.94
C PHE A 84 16.04 11.48 -9.29
N ALA A 85 16.66 11.92 -10.38
CA ALA A 85 16.38 11.44 -11.73
C ALA A 85 16.52 9.91 -11.87
N ALA A 86 17.37 9.26 -11.07
CA ALA A 86 17.52 7.81 -11.08
C ALA A 86 16.29 7.06 -10.53
N ALA A 87 15.48 7.70 -9.68
CA ALA A 87 14.25 7.11 -9.14
C ALA A 87 13.06 7.25 -10.10
N VAL A 88 13.11 8.19 -11.05
CA VAL A 88 11.97 8.55 -11.92
C VAL A 88 11.39 7.34 -12.68
N PRO A 89 12.19 6.47 -13.34
CA PRO A 89 11.63 5.33 -14.05
C PRO A 89 10.83 4.40 -13.13
N THR A 90 11.35 4.12 -11.94
CA THR A 90 10.67 3.28 -10.94
C THR A 90 9.40 3.95 -10.44
N LEU A 91 9.44 5.25 -10.14
CA LEU A 91 8.26 6.00 -9.70
C LEU A 91 7.15 5.99 -10.75
N VAL A 92 7.49 6.14 -12.04
CA VAL A 92 6.51 6.04 -13.14
C VAL A 92 5.85 4.67 -13.16
N LEU A 93 6.63 3.58 -13.07
CA LEU A 93 6.09 2.22 -13.04
C LEU A 93 5.20 1.99 -11.80
N CYS A 94 5.61 2.49 -10.63
CA CYS A 94 4.81 2.40 -9.41
C CYS A 94 3.48 3.17 -9.54
N ILE A 95 3.48 4.36 -10.16
CA ILE A 95 2.26 5.14 -10.40
C ILE A 95 1.31 4.38 -11.34
N LEU A 96 1.82 3.87 -12.46
CA LEU A 96 1.02 3.09 -13.40
C LEU A 96 0.45 1.81 -12.77
N GLY A 97 1.27 1.11 -11.97
CA GLY A 97 0.83 -0.05 -11.20
C GLY A 97 -0.23 0.31 -10.16
N GLY A 98 -0.07 1.43 -9.44
CA GLY A 98 -1.04 1.93 -8.47
C GLY A 98 -2.39 2.30 -9.09
N ILE A 99 -2.37 2.98 -10.25
CA ILE A 99 -3.59 3.29 -11.02
C ILE A 99 -4.29 2.00 -11.44
N THR A 100 -3.55 1.06 -12.02
CA THR A 100 -4.09 -0.23 -12.48
C THR A 100 -4.69 -1.02 -11.32
N GLY A 101 -3.97 -1.11 -10.20
CA GLY A 101 -4.45 -1.78 -8.99
C GLY A 101 -5.71 -1.14 -8.43
N GLY A 102 -5.77 0.20 -8.38
CA GLY A 102 -6.96 0.92 -7.95
C GLY A 102 -8.19 0.65 -8.82
N ILE A 103 -8.03 0.62 -10.14
CA ILE A 103 -9.11 0.29 -11.09
C ILE A 103 -9.59 -1.15 -10.86
N VAL A 104 -8.68 -2.12 -10.80
CA VAL A 104 -9.03 -3.53 -10.59
C VAL A 104 -9.73 -3.72 -9.25
N ALA A 105 -9.25 -3.09 -8.18
CA ALA A 105 -9.89 -3.15 -6.87
C ALA A 105 -11.32 -2.60 -6.89
N GLY A 106 -11.56 -1.48 -7.60
CA GLY A 106 -12.90 -0.94 -7.80
C GLY A 106 -13.83 -1.92 -8.52
N ILE A 107 -13.37 -2.54 -9.61
CA ILE A 107 -14.14 -3.53 -10.37
C ILE A 107 -14.50 -4.74 -9.49
N VAL A 108 -13.55 -5.24 -8.70
CA VAL A 108 -13.77 -6.39 -7.81
C VAL A 108 -14.75 -6.05 -6.69
N MET A 109 -14.61 -4.88 -6.05
CA MET A 109 -15.53 -4.42 -5.01
C MET A 109 -16.97 -4.31 -5.54
N ASP A 110 -17.14 -3.74 -6.73
CA ASP A 110 -18.45 -3.66 -7.38
C ASP A 110 -19.04 -5.04 -7.68
N ALA A 111 -18.22 -5.99 -8.13
CA ALA A 111 -18.66 -7.35 -8.43
C ALA A 111 -19.09 -8.11 -7.17
N VAL A 112 -18.38 -7.92 -6.04
CA VAL A 112 -18.68 -8.56 -4.75
C VAL A 112 -19.91 -7.94 -4.08
N ASN A 113 -20.10 -6.64 -4.18
CA ASN A 113 -21.17 -5.94 -3.47
C ASN A 113 -22.50 -5.89 -4.23
N LYS A 114 -22.49 -5.95 -5.57
CA LYS A 114 -23.73 -5.96 -6.40
C LYS A 114 -24.77 -7.00 -5.97
N PRO A 115 -24.41 -8.28 -5.69
CA PRO A 115 -25.37 -9.29 -5.26
C PRO A 115 -26.01 -8.96 -3.91
N ALA A 116 -25.22 -8.47 -2.93
CA ALA A 116 -25.70 -8.13 -1.59
C ALA A 116 -26.72 -6.98 -1.62
N VAL A 117 -26.41 -5.91 -2.38
CA VAL A 117 -27.30 -4.76 -2.56
C VAL A 117 -28.61 -5.13 -3.25
N GLN A 118 -28.60 -6.10 -4.17
CA GLN A 118 -29.82 -6.58 -4.83
C GLN A 118 -30.72 -7.38 -3.88
N THR A 119 -30.15 -8.15 -2.95
CA THR A 119 -30.90 -8.91 -1.95
C THR A 119 -31.58 -8.00 -0.93
N GLU A 120 -30.87 -7.05 -0.32
CA GLU A 120 -31.48 -6.08 0.62
C GLU A 120 -32.62 -5.30 -0.03
N ARG A 121 -32.43 -4.86 -1.29
CA ARG A 121 -33.48 -4.12 -2.01
C ARG A 121 -34.73 -4.96 -2.26
N LYS A 122 -34.63 -6.29 -2.34
CA LYS A 122 -35.82 -7.16 -2.42
C LYS A 122 -36.51 -7.30 -1.07
N GLU A 123 -35.75 -7.41 0.03
CA GLU A 123 -36.31 -7.54 1.37
C GLU A 123 -37.03 -6.27 1.86
N VAL A 124 -36.53 -5.08 1.51
CA VAL A 124 -37.17 -3.80 1.89
C VAL A 124 -38.46 -3.52 1.09
N ASN A 125 -38.64 -4.15 -0.07
CA ASN A 125 -39.81 -3.98 -0.94
C ASN A 125 -40.87 -5.08 -0.76
N LEU A 126 -40.73 -5.94 0.27
CA LEU A 126 -41.72 -6.92 0.71
C LEU A 126 -42.41 -6.42 2.00
#